data_AF-A0A960PJQ2-F1
#
_entry.id   AF-A0A960PJQ2-F1
#
_cell.length_a   1.000
_cell.length_b   1.000
_cell.length_c   1.000
_cell.angle_alpha   90.00
_cell.angle_beta   90.00
_cell.angle_gamma   90.00
#
_symmetry.space_group_name_H-M   'P 1'
#
loop_
_entity.id
_entity.type
_entity.pdbx_description
1 polymer ?
#
loop_
_entity_poly.entity_id
_entity_poly.type
_entity_poly.pdbx_seq_one_letter_code
_entity_poly.pdbx_strand_id
1 'polypeptide(L)' 'MSKPNLQANIAEVFESLADAMPERECIVFRDRRLTYGEVRDRSHRLANVLVDAGLGVHTDRA' A
#
# COMPACT_ATOMS: atom_id res chain seq x y z
N MET A 1 16.58 -13.85 -17.43
CA MET A 1 16.05 -12.93 -16.41
C MET A 1 14.95 -12.11 -17.06
N SER A 2 13.68 -12.47 -16.84
CA SER A 2 12.54 -11.75 -17.42
C SER A 2 12.44 -10.39 -16.74
N LYS A 3 12.34 -9.30 -17.53
CA LYS A 3 12.07 -7.95 -17.00
C LYS A 3 10.76 -8.00 -16.22
N PRO A 4 10.67 -7.42 -15.01
CA PRO A 4 9.40 -7.34 -14.30
C PRO A 4 8.42 -6.57 -15.19
N ASN A 5 7.25 -7.16 -15.44
CA ASN A 5 6.17 -6.50 -16.16
C ASN A 5 5.87 -5.19 -15.43
N LEU A 6 6.04 -4.06 -16.10
CA LEU A 6 5.80 -2.73 -15.57
C LEU A 6 4.28 -2.41 -15.52
N GLN A 7 3.46 -3.42 -15.22
CA GLN A 7 2.03 -3.30 -14.93
C GLN A 7 1.75 -3.32 -13.43
N ALA A 8 2.79 -3.20 -12.59
CA ALA A 8 2.58 -3.11 -11.15
C ALA A 8 1.90 -1.78 -10.84
N ASN A 9 0.66 -1.85 -10.35
CA ASN A 9 0.01 -0.65 -9.84
C ASN A 9 0.78 -0.14 -8.60
N ILE A 10 0.62 1.14 -8.26
CA ILE A 10 1.39 1.75 -7.17
C ILE A 10 1.23 1.01 -5.83
N ALA A 11 0.07 0.38 -5.58
CA ALA A 11 -0.17 -0.40 -4.37
C ALA A 11 0.67 -1.68 -4.38
N GLU A 12 0.82 -2.38 -5.49
CA GLU A 12 1.67 -3.58 -5.57
C GLU A 12 3.15 -3.27 -5.33
N VAL A 13 3.63 -2.13 -5.84
CA VAL A 13 5.00 -1.65 -5.56
C VAL A 13 5.13 -1.33 -4.08
N PHE A 14 4.12 -0.70 -3.48
CA PHE A 14 4.10 -0.38 -2.06
C PHE A 14 4.10 -1.63 -1.17
N GLU A 15 3.25 -2.62 -1.47
CA GLU A 15 3.20 -3.89 -0.72
C GLU A 15 4.55 -4.61 -0.78
N SER A 16 5.19 -4.65 -1.96
CA SER A 16 6.53 -5.25 -2.10
C SER A 16 7.58 -4.57 -1.21
N LEU A 17 7.49 -3.25 -1.02
CA LEU A 17 8.39 -2.52 -0.12
C LEU A 17 8.06 -2.78 1.36
N ALA A 18 6.77 -2.88 1.70
CA ALA A 18 6.34 -3.18 3.07
C ALA A 18 6.70 -4.60 3.51
N ASP A 19 6.73 -5.56 2.59
CA ASP A 19 7.19 -6.92 2.88
C ASP A 19 8.71 -7.01 2.96
N ALA A 20 9.43 -6.35 2.05
CA ALA A 20 10.89 -6.42 2.02
C ALA A 20 11.55 -5.60 3.14
N MET A 21 10.93 -4.50 3.56
CA MET A 21 11.54 -3.51 4.45
C MET A 21 10.53 -2.91 5.45
N PRO A 22 9.85 -3.74 6.27
CA PRO A 22 8.72 -3.29 7.11
C PRO A 22 9.10 -2.20 8.11
N GLU A 23 10.31 -2.25 8.67
CA GLU A 23 10.81 -1.30 9.69
C GLU A 23 11.40 -0.01 9.09
N ARG A 24 11.50 0.11 7.76
CA ARG A 24 12.04 1.31 7.12
C ARG A 24 11.03 2.46 7.21
N GLU A 25 11.48 3.66 7.52
CA GLU A 25 10.63 4.86 7.50
C GLU A 25 10.03 5.09 6.10
N CYS A 26 8.70 5.25 6.06
CA CYS A 26 7.91 5.48 4.85
C CYS A 26 7.39 6.92 4.80
N ILE A 27 6.79 7.39 5.89
CA ILE A 27 6.28 8.77 6.01
C ILE A 27 6.94 9.43 7.20
N VAL A 28 7.63 10.54 6.96
CA VAL A 28 8.17 11.42 8.00
C VAL A 28 7.45 12.75 7.90
N PHE A 29 6.77 13.13 8.98
CA PHE A 29 6.11 14.41 9.09
C PHE A 29 6.31 14.98 10.49
N ARG A 30 7.16 16.01 10.59
CA ARG A 30 7.57 16.60 11.86
C ARG A 30 8.18 15.53 12.80
N ASP A 31 7.64 15.39 13.99
CA ASP A 31 8.04 14.41 15.02
C ASP A 31 7.50 13.00 14.76
N ARG A 32 6.54 12.87 13.84
CA ARG A 32 5.92 11.60 13.50
C ARG A 32 6.70 10.90 12.41
N ARG A 33 7.03 9.64 12.66
CA ARG A 33 7.63 8.72 11.71
C ARG A 33 6.74 7.50 11.65
N LEU A 34 6.43 7.06 10.45
CA LEU A 34 5.68 5.83 10.19
C LEU A 34 6.51 4.94 9.29
N THR A 35 6.65 3.68 9.66
CA THR A 35 7.33 2.67 8.86
C THR A 35 6.45 2.18 7.69
N TYR A 36 7.05 1.51 6.72
CA TYR A 36 6.28 0.88 5.63
C TYR A 36 5.26 -0.11 6.18
N GLY A 37 5.62 -0.92 7.18
CA GLY A 37 4.70 -1.86 7.83
C GLY A 37 3.53 -1.15 8.52
N GLU A 38 3.79 -0.07 9.26
CA GLU A 38 2.73 0.69 9.93
C GLU A 38 1.78 1.37 8.94
N VAL A 39 2.30 1.90 7.83
CA VAL A 39 1.47 2.51 6.78
C VAL A 39 0.63 1.44 6.10
N ARG A 40 1.18 0.27 5.75
CA ARG A 40 0.43 -0.87 5.19
C ARG A 40 -0.72 -1.28 6.10
N ASP A 41 -0.43 -1.53 7.37
CA ASP A 41 -1.43 -2.02 8.31
C ASP A 41 -2.56 -1.01 8.52
N ARG A 42 -2.25 0.29 8.54
CA ARG A 42 -3.25 1.37 8.58
C ARG A 42 -4.09 1.42 7.30
N SER A 43 -3.45 1.30 6.14
CA SER A 43 -4.13 1.29 4.85
C SER A 43 -5.06 0.08 4.71
N HIS A 44 -4.65 -1.12 5.11
CA HIS A 44 -5.50 -2.31 5.13
C HIS A 44 -6.70 -2.15 6.06
N ARG A 45 -6.52 -1.60 7.26
CA ARG A 45 -7.66 -1.31 8.15
C ARG A 45 -8.65 -0.34 7.51
N LEU A 46 -8.17 0.72 6.86
CA LEU A 46 -9.04 1.65 6.14
C LEU A 46 -9.73 0.97 4.95
N ALA A 47 -9.00 0.16 4.18
CA ALA A 47 -9.55 -0.56 3.03
C ALA A 47 -10.70 -1.49 3.46
N ASN A 48 -10.55 -2.23 4.56
CA ASN A 48 -11.63 -3.08 5.08
C ASN A 48 -12.87 -2.27 5.46
N VAL A 49 -12.70 -1.11 6.12
CA VAL A 49 -13.83 -0.21 6.43
C VAL A 49 -14.53 0.28 5.16
N LEU A 50 -13.77 0.61 4.12
CA LEU A 50 -14.34 1.05 2.83
C LEU A 50 -15.10 -0.09 2.15
N VAL A 51 -14.54 -1.30 2.14
CA VAL A 51 -15.18 -2.50 1.59
C VAL A 51 -16.47 -2.82 2.33
N ASP A 52 -16.46 -2.78 3.67
CA ASP A 52 -17.65 -2.99 4.49
C ASP A 52 -18.74 -1.95 4.23
N ALA A 53 -18.35 -0.73 3.84
CA ALA A 53 -19.26 0.33 3.41
C ALA A 53 -19.72 0.21 1.93
N GLY A 54 -19.31 -0.83 1.21
CA GLY A 54 -19.64 -1.05 -0.20
C GLY A 54 -18.86 -0.15 -1.17
N LEU A 55 -17.72 0.39 -0.73
CA LEU A 55 -16.85 1.25 -1.55
C LEU A 55 -15.66 0.46 -2.08
N GLY A 56 -15.59 0.29 -3.39
CA GLY A 56 -14.50 -0.39 -4.07
C GLY A 56 -14.49 -0.13 -5.58
N VAL A 57 -13.45 -0.62 -6.25
CA VAL A 57 -13.43 -0.63 -7.72
C VAL A 57 -14.34 -1.76 -8.19
N HIS A 58 -15.41 -1.41 -8.89
CA HIS A 58 -16.35 -2.36 -9.49
C HIS A 58 -16.32 -2.34 -11.03
N THR A 59 -15.39 -1.59 -11.61
CA THR A 59 -15.20 -1.49 -13.06
C THR A 59 -13.73 -1.24 -13.38
N ASP A 60 -13.24 -1.77 -14.51
CA ASP A 60 -11.90 -1.46 -14.98
C ASP A 60 -11.76 0.03 -15.32
N ARG A 61 -10.58 0.59 -15.07
CA ARG A 61 -10.23 1.94 -15.53
C ARG A 61 -10.00 1.89 -17.05
N ALA A 62 -10.78 2.67 -17.80
CA ALA A 62 -10.62 2.85 -19.24
C ALA A 62 -9.30 3.55 -19.61
#